data_AF-A0A3B3YUM6-F1
#
_entry.id   AF-A0A3B3YUM6-F1
#
_cell.length_a   1.000
_cell.length_b   1.000
_cell.length_c   1.000
_cell.angle_alpha   90.00
_cell.angle_beta   90.00
_cell.angle_gamma   90.00
#
_symmetry.space_group_name_H-M   'P 1'
#
loop_
_entity.id
_entity.type
_entity.pdbx_description
1 polymer ?
#
loop_
_entity_poly.entity_id
_entity_poly.type
_entity_poly.pdbx_seq_one_letter_code
_entity_poly.pdbx_strand_id
1 'polypeptide(L)' 'MQSRIIGGHVAAPNSIKYMVSLQRSSRQHFCGGSLVHRYWVLTAAHCNIG' A
#
# COMPACT_ATOMS: atom_id res chain seq x y z
N MET A 1 -4.20 -30.46 3.24
CA MET A 1 -3.35 -29.40 2.65
C MET A 1 -3.48 -28.16 3.51
N GLN A 2 -2.50 -27.88 4.35
CA GLN A 2 -2.60 -26.77 5.28
C GLN A 2 -2.07 -25.52 4.56
N SER A 3 -2.92 -24.53 4.28
CA SER A 3 -2.49 -23.15 4.04
C SER A 3 -2.27 -22.52 5.42
N ARG A 4 -1.01 -22.30 5.74
CA ARG A 4 -0.44 -22.04 7.08
C ARG A 4 0.26 -20.67 7.14
N ILE A 5 -0.12 -19.74 6.26
CA ILE A 5 0.84 -18.80 5.70
C ILE A 5 1.26 -17.72 6.71
N ILE A 6 2.44 -17.89 7.31
CA ILE A 6 3.15 -16.83 8.04
C ILE A 6 3.87 -15.97 6.99
N GLY A 7 3.55 -14.68 6.90
CA GLY A 7 4.20 -13.73 5.98
C GLY A 7 3.54 -13.54 4.62
N GLY A 8 2.41 -14.21 4.35
CA GLY A 8 1.65 -14.05 3.10
C GLY A 8 2.34 -14.63 1.85
N HIS A 9 1.92 -14.14 0.69
CA HIS A 9 2.54 -14.42 -0.61
C HIS A 9 2.62 -13.12 -1.40
N VAL A 10 3.57 -13.03 -2.34
CA VAL A 10 3.72 -11.86 -3.20
C VAL A 10 2.50 -11.78 -4.14
N ALA A 11 1.86 -10.62 -4.17
CA ALA A 11 0.75 -10.39 -5.08
C ALA A 11 1.24 -10.41 -6.53
N ALA A 12 0.43 -10.96 -7.44
CA ALA A 12 0.73 -10.90 -8.87
C ALA A 12 0.89 -9.42 -9.29
N PRO A 13 1.87 -9.08 -10.13
CA PRO A 13 2.09 -7.69 -10.55
C PRO A 13 0.80 -7.05 -11.08
N ASN A 14 0.51 -5.84 -10.61
CA ASN A 14 -0.68 -5.05 -11.00
C ASN A 14 -2.05 -5.71 -10.71
N SER A 15 -2.10 -6.76 -9.89
CA SER A 15 -3.38 -7.38 -9.46
C SER A 15 -4.16 -6.49 -8.49
N ILE A 16 -3.46 -5.70 -7.66
CA ILE A 16 -4.05 -4.77 -6.69
C ILE A 16 -3.87 -3.33 -7.19
N LYS A 17 -4.70 -2.94 -8.17
CA LYS A 17 -4.54 -1.68 -8.92
C LYS A 17 -4.71 -0.41 -8.10
N TYR A 18 -5.41 -0.49 -6.98
CA TYR A 18 -5.65 0.64 -6.09
C TYR A 18 -4.56 0.81 -5.02
N MET A 19 -3.59 -0.10 -4.92
CA MET A 19 -2.53 -0.01 -3.91
C MET A 19 -1.57 1.14 -4.22
N VAL A 20 -1.40 2.06 -3.27
CA VAL A 20 -0.54 3.23 -3.39
C VAL A 20 0.64 3.14 -2.44
N SER A 21 1.83 3.51 -2.95
CA SER A 21 3.03 3.75 -2.14
C SER A 21 3.18 5.24 -1.87
N LEU A 22 2.98 5.66 -0.62
CA LEU A 22 3.26 7.03 -0.19
C LEU A 22 4.77 7.17 0.05
N GLN A 23 5.37 8.17 -0.58
CA GLN A 23 6.81 8.38 -0.55
C GLN A 23 7.18 9.76 -0.02
N ARG A 24 8.29 9.83 0.71
CA ARG A 24 8.94 11.09 1.07
C ARG A 24 9.55 11.74 -0.17
N SER A 25 9.92 13.01 -0.09
CA SER A 25 10.63 13.72 -1.16
C SER A 25 11.94 13.03 -1.58
N SER A 26 12.54 12.22 -0.71
CA SER A 26 13.70 11.37 -0.99
C SER A 26 13.38 10.10 -1.82
N ARG A 27 12.14 9.91 -2.29
CA ARG A 27 11.65 8.70 -2.98
C ARG A 27 11.66 7.44 -2.11
N GLN A 28 11.53 7.61 -0.79
CA GLN A 28 11.46 6.52 0.17
C GLN A 28 10.00 6.21 0.53
N HIS A 29 9.58 4.96 0.36
CA HIS A 29 8.29 4.47 0.87
C HIS A 29 8.22 4.56 2.40
N PHE A 30 7.13 5.10 2.93
CA PHE A 30 6.92 5.17 4.38
C PHE A 30 5.52 4.75 4.82
N CYS A 31 4.52 4.78 3.92
CA CYS A 31 3.16 4.35 4.21
C CYS A 31 2.44 3.83 2.96
N GLY A 32 1.36 3.10 3.18
CA GLY A 32 0.42 2.68 2.13
C GLY A 32 -0.80 3.61 2.00
N GLY A 33 -1.57 3.38 0.94
CA GLY A 33 -2.87 3.99 0.73
C GLY A 33 -3.69 3.25 -0.32
N SER A 34 -4.93 3.67 -0.51
CA SER A 34 -5.84 3.16 -1.53
C SER A 34 -6.37 4.27 -2.43
N LEU A 35 -6.22 4.13 -3.74
CA LEU A 35 -6.83 5.02 -4.73
C LEU A 35 -8.34 4.77 -4.77
N VAL A 36 -9.13 5.68 -4.20
CA VAL A 36 -10.60 5.57 -4.13
C VAL A 36 -11.31 6.37 -5.22
N HIS A 37 -10.59 7.32 -5.82
CA HIS A 37 -11.04 8.13 -6.92
C HIS A 37 -9.84 8.56 -7.75
N ARG A 38 -10.07 9.06 -8.97
CA ARG A 38 -9.01 9.57 -9.87
C ARG A 38 -8.04 10.57 -9.22
N TYR A 39 -8.53 11.32 -8.23
CA TYR A 39 -7.78 12.38 -7.54
C TYR A 39 -7.70 12.21 -6.01
N TRP A 40 -8.22 11.11 -5.46
CA TRP A 40 -8.29 10.93 -4.00
C TRP A 40 -7.68 9.59 -3.59
N VAL A 41 -6.74 9.66 -2.65
CA VAL A 41 -6.13 8.52 -1.98
C VAL A 41 -6.58 8.52 -0.53
N LEU A 42 -7.11 7.40 -0.05
CA LEU A 42 -7.41 7.15 1.35
C LEU A 42 -6.17 6.54 2.03
N THR A 43 -5.81 7.05 3.20
CA THR A 43 -4.72 6.54 4.04
C THR A 43 -5.03 6.73 5.52
N ALA A 44 -4.18 6.18 6.39
CA ALA A 44 -4.32 6.33 7.83
C ALA A 44 -3.83 7.72 8.29
N ALA A 45 -4.52 8.32 9.27
CA ALA A 45 -4.16 9.65 9.79
C ALA A 45 -2.72 9.72 10.36
N HIS A 46 -2.23 8.62 10.97
CA HIS A 46 -0.88 8.58 11.54
C HIS A 46 0.24 8.61 10.48
N CYS A 47 -0.07 8.35 9.20
CA CYS A 47 0.89 8.48 8.11
C CYS A 47 1.33 9.93 7.87
N ASN A 48 0.66 10.93 8.46
CA ASN A 48 1.12 12.32 8.38
C ASN A 48 2.37 12.61 9.23
N ILE A 49 2.78 11.69 10.12
CA ILE A 49 3.90 11.84 11.06
C ILE A 49 5.03 10.85 10.73
N GLY A 50 5.19 10.52 9.44
CA GLY A 50 6.26 9.65 8.96
C GLY A 50 7.65 10.21 9.23
#